data_AF-A0A965Q3H5-F1
#
_entry.id   AF-A0A965Q3H5-F1
#
_cell.length_a   1.000
_cell.length_b   1.000
_cell.length_c   1.000
_cell.angle_alpha   90.00
_cell.angle_beta   90.00
_cell.angle_gamma   90.00
#
_symmetry.space_group_name_H-M   'P 1'
#
loop_
_entity.id
_entity.type
_entity.pdbx_description
1 polymer ?
#
loop_
_entity_poly.entity_id
_entity_poly.type
_entity_poly.pdbx_seq_one_letter_code
_entity_poly.pdbx_strand_id
1 'polypeptide(L)'
;MVLFIVLLLTLILSVGGILATFFLVSNRAQPADQDKKTRLLEEIAKNKDTIHGLLKQRKNFRSATQLDSIKKEVSTLKKSVSQEEKTLEELGELLQTAQQNIEQKEVAQQDLKMSGEAEVEKLDALLAVYEEVSTESIDLEQRLAQSMKNLESILNEVSLTEAQRGQLDDLNEAMNIAGTNLRNLILEYEAVNGRLTALKSQHEDLEGEYTRLVEEQLG
;
A
#
# COMPACT_ATOMS: atom_id res chain seq x y z
N MET A 1 11.41 24.11 -3.97
CA MET A 1 12.49 23.42 -3.24
C MET A 1 12.11 23.06 -1.80
N VAL A 2 11.53 23.97 -1.03
CA VAL A 2 11.09 23.70 0.37
C VAL A 2 9.97 22.65 0.45
N LEU A 3 8.99 22.68 -0.45
CA LEU A 3 7.88 21.72 -0.48
C LEU A 3 8.33 20.27 -0.73
N PHE A 4 9.34 20.08 -1.58
CA PHE A 4 9.88 18.76 -1.92
C PHE A 4 10.63 18.13 -0.72
N ILE A 5 11.31 18.95 0.09
CA ILE A 5 12.03 18.49 1.28
C ILE A 5 11.04 18.07 2.39
N VAL A 6 9.93 18.80 2.54
CA VAL A 6 8.87 18.46 3.51
C VAL A 6 8.19 17.14 3.14
N LEU A 7 7.87 16.94 1.86
CA LEU A 7 7.22 15.72 1.35
C LEU A 7 8.12 14.47 1.50
N LEU A 8 9.42 14.64 1.27
CA LEU A 8 10.41 13.58 1.41
C LEU A 8 10.68 13.22 2.89
N LEU A 9 10.62 14.20 3.80
CA LEU A 9 10.71 13.99 5.25
C LEU A 9 9.47 13.26 5.82
N THR A 10 8.26 13.59 5.35
CA THR A 10 7.04 12.88 5.76
C THR A 10 7.00 11.44 5.25
N LEU A 11 7.52 11.19 4.04
CA LEU A 11 7.63 9.84 3.47
C LEU A 11 8.62 8.95 4.25
N ILE A 12 9.76 9.51 4.68
CA ILE A 12 10.76 8.76 5.46
C ILE A 12 10.25 8.46 6.88
N LEU A 13 9.52 9.40 7.49
CA LEU A 13 8.96 9.21 8.83
C LEU A 13 7.80 8.22 8.86
N SER A 14 6.96 8.17 7.82
CA SER A 14 5.85 7.20 7.74
C SER A 14 6.34 5.78 7.44
N VAL A 15 7.31 5.62 6.54
CA VAL A 15 7.96 4.33 6.25
C VAL A 15 8.74 3.81 7.45
N GLY A 16 9.45 4.69 8.17
CA GLY A 16 10.19 4.33 9.39
C GLY A 16 9.27 3.94 10.56
N GLY A 17 8.13 4.62 10.71
CA GLY A 17 7.14 4.31 11.75
C GLY A 17 6.47 2.95 11.55
N ILE A 18 6.07 2.65 10.31
CA ILE A 18 5.44 1.37 9.95
C ILE A 18 6.44 0.20 10.02
N LEU A 19 7.69 0.42 9.59
CA LEU A 19 8.76 -0.59 9.76
C LEU A 19 9.08 -0.81 11.25
N ALA A 20 9.08 0.22 12.09
CA ALA A 20 9.35 0.07 13.52
C ALA A 20 8.22 -0.63 14.27
N THR A 21 6.95 -0.35 13.95
CA THR A 21 5.81 -1.05 14.54
C THR A 21 5.73 -2.49 14.03
N PHE A 22 6.01 -2.74 12.74
CA PHE A 22 6.04 -4.09 12.19
C PHE A 22 7.23 -4.91 12.71
N PHE A 23 8.42 -4.31 12.90
CA PHE A 23 9.56 -4.96 13.55
C PHE A 23 9.28 -5.25 15.03
N LEU A 24 8.48 -4.42 15.71
CA LEU A 24 8.03 -4.69 17.08
C LEU A 24 6.96 -5.79 17.16
N VAL A 25 6.10 -5.92 16.14
CA VAL A 25 5.03 -6.93 16.07
C VAL A 25 5.56 -8.30 15.59
N SER A 26 6.45 -8.33 14.59
CA SER A 26 7.14 -9.55 14.19
C SER A 26 8.00 -10.13 15.33
N ASN A 27 8.58 -9.25 16.14
CA ASN A 27 9.31 -9.62 17.35
C ASN A 27 8.40 -9.96 18.56
N ARG A 28 7.07 -9.84 18.43
CA ARG A 28 6.06 -10.23 19.45
C ARG A 28 5.31 -11.52 19.12
N ALA A 29 5.22 -11.94 17.85
CA ALA A 29 4.69 -13.25 17.46
C ALA A 29 5.75 -14.36 17.49
N GLN A 30 7.05 -14.03 17.33
CA GLN A 30 8.18 -14.97 17.44
C GLN A 30 8.68 -15.37 18.85
N PRO A 31 8.48 -14.62 19.95
CA PRO A 31 9.15 -14.90 21.21
C PRO A 31 8.60 -16.17 21.87
N ALA A 32 7.31 -16.50 21.72
CA ALA A 32 6.74 -17.71 22.30
C ALA A 32 7.28 -19.00 21.64
N ASP A 33 7.42 -19.01 20.32
CA ASP A 33 7.95 -20.15 19.57
C ASP A 33 9.49 -20.21 19.62
N GLN A 34 10.19 -19.07 19.69
CA GLN A 34 11.63 -19.03 19.97
C GLN A 34 11.97 -19.46 21.40
N ASP A 35 11.18 -19.04 22.39
CA ASP A 35 11.33 -19.48 23.78
C ASP A 35 11.09 -20.99 23.89
N LYS A 36 10.07 -21.51 23.20
CA LYS A 36 9.81 -22.95 23.14
C LYS A 36 10.93 -23.72 22.45
N LYS A 37 11.46 -23.20 21.33
CA LYS A 37 12.63 -23.75 20.64
C LYS A 37 13.86 -23.81 21.54
N THR A 38 14.13 -22.71 22.26
CA THR A 38 15.26 -22.60 23.19
C THR A 38 15.13 -23.58 24.35
N ARG A 39 13.93 -23.68 24.95
CA ARG A 39 13.63 -24.65 26.01
C ARG A 39 13.80 -26.10 25.55
N LEU A 40 13.32 -26.44 24.36
CA LEU A 40 13.50 -27.78 23.79
C LEU A 40 14.99 -28.11 23.55
N LEU A 41 15.78 -27.15 23.06
CA LEU A 41 17.23 -27.32 22.90
C LEU A 41 17.93 -27.55 24.25
N GLU A 42 17.54 -26.82 25.28
CA GLU A 42 18.06 -26.99 26.64
C GLU A 42 17.66 -28.36 27.24
N GLU A 43 16.41 -28.80 27.05
CA GLU A 43 15.93 -30.12 27.50
C GLU A 43 16.65 -31.26 26.79
N ILE A 44 16.82 -31.18 25.46
CA ILE A 44 17.58 -32.15 24.68
C ILE A 44 19.02 -32.23 25.20
N ALA A 45 19.68 -31.09 25.43
CA ALA A 45 21.05 -31.04 25.94
C ALA A 45 21.14 -31.70 27.33
N LYS A 46 20.25 -31.33 28.26
CA LYS A 46 20.18 -31.89 29.61
C LYS A 46 19.91 -33.40 29.61
N ASN A 47 19.00 -33.86 28.76
CA ASN A 47 18.64 -35.27 28.62
C ASN A 47 19.82 -36.07 28.03
N LYS A 48 20.53 -35.52 27.03
CA LYS A 48 21.75 -36.13 26.47
C LYS A 48 22.87 -36.23 27.51
N ASP A 49 23.09 -35.20 28.30
CA ASP A 49 24.08 -35.19 29.39
C ASP A 49 23.73 -36.22 30.47
N THR A 50 22.44 -36.33 30.83
CA THR A 50 21.94 -37.32 31.78
C THR A 50 22.15 -38.75 31.29
N ILE A 51 21.84 -39.03 30.01
CA ILE A 51 22.14 -40.32 29.37
C ILE A 51 23.63 -40.62 29.44
N HIS A 52 24.49 -39.64 29.14
CA HIS A 52 25.94 -39.83 29.17
C HIS A 52 26.46 -40.13 30.59
N GLY A 53 25.94 -39.43 31.59
CA GLY A 53 26.22 -39.68 33.01
C GLY A 53 25.82 -41.08 33.47
N LEU A 54 24.60 -41.50 33.16
CA LEU A 54 24.08 -42.84 33.49
C LEU A 54 24.89 -43.96 32.81
N LEU A 55 25.27 -43.77 31.53
CA LEU A 55 26.12 -44.71 30.81
C LEU A 55 27.55 -44.80 31.39
N LYS A 56 28.10 -43.70 31.90
CA LYS A 56 29.42 -43.67 32.57
C LYS A 56 29.39 -44.38 33.92
N GLN A 57 28.31 -44.20 34.68
CA GLN A 57 28.11 -44.86 35.98
C GLN A 57 27.81 -46.36 35.85
N ARG A 58 27.38 -46.84 34.67
CA ARG A 58 27.08 -48.26 34.38
C ARG A 58 28.14 -49.24 34.89
N LYS A 59 29.42 -48.87 34.85
CA LYS A 59 30.56 -49.71 35.29
C LYS A 59 30.69 -49.85 36.82
N ASN A 60 30.00 -49.01 37.58
CA ASN A 60 30.10 -48.94 39.05
C ASN A 60 28.97 -49.68 39.77
N PHE A 61 27.97 -50.21 39.03
CA PHE A 61 26.83 -50.90 39.63
C PHE A 61 27.12 -52.38 39.87
N ARG A 62 26.79 -52.84 41.08
CA ARG A 62 27.07 -54.21 41.55
C ARG A 62 25.87 -55.17 41.41
N SER A 63 24.63 -54.68 41.22
CA SER A 63 23.44 -55.53 41.11
C SER A 63 22.77 -55.48 39.74
N ALA A 64 22.24 -56.62 39.29
CA ALA A 64 21.52 -56.76 38.03
C ALA A 64 20.26 -55.87 37.97
N THR A 65 19.59 -55.67 39.11
CA THR A 65 18.38 -54.85 39.23
C THR A 65 18.66 -53.36 39.01
N GLN A 66 19.78 -52.84 39.53
CA GLN A 66 20.21 -51.45 39.29
C GLN A 66 20.55 -51.21 37.81
N LEU A 67 21.23 -52.19 37.19
CA LEU A 67 21.52 -52.19 35.76
C LEU A 67 20.26 -52.20 34.90
N ASP A 68 19.22 -52.95 35.29
CA ASP A 68 17.94 -52.99 34.57
C ASP A 68 17.16 -51.66 34.71
N SER A 69 17.14 -51.06 35.90
CA SER A 69 16.54 -49.74 36.13
C SER A 69 17.17 -48.65 35.26
N ILE A 70 18.51 -48.60 35.20
CA ILE A 70 19.24 -47.62 34.38
C ILE A 70 19.02 -47.87 32.89
N LYS A 71 18.95 -49.13 32.45
CA LYS A 71 18.61 -49.44 31.05
C LYS A 71 17.21 -48.95 30.69
N LYS A 72 16.24 -49.08 31.58
CA LYS A 72 14.87 -48.56 31.37
C LYS A 72 14.88 -47.04 31.33
N GLU A 73 15.55 -46.37 32.26
CA GLU A 73 15.66 -44.92 32.31
C GLU A 73 16.36 -44.32 31.08
N VAL A 74 17.48 -44.91 30.65
CA VAL A 74 18.17 -44.53 29.40
C VAL A 74 17.29 -44.75 28.18
N SER A 75 16.52 -45.84 28.13
CA SER A 75 15.57 -46.10 27.04
C SER A 75 14.45 -45.05 27.00
N THR A 76 13.88 -44.69 28.15
CA THR A 76 12.86 -43.64 28.27
C THR A 76 13.42 -42.27 27.86
N LEU A 77 14.59 -41.88 28.35
CA LEU A 77 15.22 -40.60 28.00
C LEU A 77 15.55 -40.53 26.51
N LYS A 78 16.02 -41.63 25.90
CA LYS A 78 16.25 -41.69 24.44
C LYS A 78 14.98 -41.47 23.64
N LYS A 79 13.84 -42.01 24.09
CA LYS A 79 12.54 -41.77 23.47
C LYS A 79 12.12 -40.30 23.60
N SER A 80 12.33 -39.69 24.78
CA SER A 80 12.05 -38.26 25.01
C SER A 80 12.87 -37.39 24.08
N VAL A 81 14.19 -37.58 24.02
CA VAL A 81 15.09 -36.83 23.12
C VAL A 81 14.66 -36.96 21.67
N SER A 82 14.35 -38.18 21.22
CA SER A 82 13.90 -38.40 19.84
C SER A 82 12.57 -37.70 19.53
N GLN A 83 11.67 -37.59 20.52
CA GLN A 83 10.39 -36.91 20.36
C GLN A 83 10.55 -35.39 20.39
N GLU A 84 11.39 -34.87 21.28
CA GLU A 84 11.78 -33.46 21.34
C GLU A 84 12.49 -33.01 20.05
N GLU A 85 13.40 -33.82 19.51
CA GLU A 85 14.08 -33.56 18.24
C GLU A 85 13.09 -33.48 17.07
N LYS A 86 12.09 -34.37 17.04
CA LYS A 86 11.03 -34.34 16.03
C LYS A 86 10.15 -33.09 16.16
N THR A 87 9.75 -32.72 17.37
CA THR A 87 8.97 -31.49 17.61
C THR A 87 9.77 -30.24 17.24
N LEU A 88 11.09 -30.25 17.46
CA LEU A 88 11.99 -29.16 17.06
C LEU A 88 12.06 -29.00 15.53
N GLU A 89 12.11 -30.12 14.80
CA GLU A 89 12.07 -30.16 13.34
C GLU A 89 10.75 -29.60 12.80
N GLU A 90 9.61 -30.08 13.31
CA GLU A 90 8.27 -29.60 12.96
C GLU A 90 8.11 -28.08 13.24
N LEU A 91 8.60 -27.60 14.39
CA LEU A 91 8.61 -26.16 14.71
C LEU A 91 9.52 -25.37 13.76
N GLY A 92 10.63 -25.95 13.33
CA GLY A 92 11.54 -25.35 12.35
C GLY A 92 10.87 -25.12 11.00
N GLU A 93 10.17 -26.13 10.49
CA GLU A 93 9.43 -26.05 9.23
C GLU A 93 8.27 -25.04 9.30
N LEU A 94 7.54 -25.02 10.42
CA LEU A 94 6.47 -24.05 10.66
C LEU A 94 6.99 -22.61 10.67
N LEU A 95 8.10 -22.35 11.39
CA LEU A 95 8.71 -21.03 11.45
C LEU A 95 9.22 -20.58 10.08
N GLN A 96 9.84 -21.48 9.31
CA GLN A 96 10.30 -21.18 7.96
C GLN A 96 9.12 -20.84 7.04
N THR A 97 8.04 -21.62 7.10
CA THR A 97 6.84 -21.38 6.30
C THR A 97 6.17 -20.06 6.68
N ALA A 98 6.07 -19.77 7.98
CA ALA A 98 5.53 -18.51 8.47
C ALA A 98 6.37 -17.31 8.00
N GLN A 99 7.70 -17.43 8.05
CA GLN A 99 8.60 -16.37 7.58
C GLN A 99 8.46 -16.13 6.08
N GLN A 100 8.43 -17.18 5.26
CA GLN A 100 8.22 -17.06 3.81
C GLN A 100 6.88 -16.41 3.49
N ASN A 101 5.81 -16.76 4.23
CA ASN A 101 4.49 -16.16 4.04
C ASN A 101 4.49 -14.66 4.40
N ILE A 102 5.24 -14.25 5.43
CA ILE A 102 5.38 -12.83 5.79
C ILE A 102 6.14 -12.07 4.71
N GLU A 103 7.28 -12.59 4.25
CA GLU A 103 8.08 -11.97 3.19
C GLU A 103 7.26 -11.78 1.90
N GLN A 104 6.47 -12.80 1.52
CA GLN A 104 5.57 -12.70 0.36
C GLN A 104 4.48 -11.63 0.54
N LYS A 105 3.88 -11.55 1.73
CA LYS A 105 2.87 -10.52 2.04
C LYS A 105 3.48 -9.11 2.01
N GLU A 106 4.69 -8.95 2.53
CA GLU A 106 5.39 -7.66 2.51
C GLU A 106 5.68 -7.19 1.09
N VAL A 107 6.20 -8.07 0.22
CA VAL A 107 6.43 -7.77 -1.19
C VAL A 107 5.13 -7.36 -1.89
N ALA A 108 4.05 -8.14 -1.72
CA ALA A 108 2.76 -7.82 -2.30
C ALA A 108 2.21 -6.46 -1.81
N GLN A 109 2.43 -6.13 -0.54
CA GLN A 109 2.01 -4.85 0.04
C GLN A 109 2.84 -3.68 -0.51
N GLN A 110 4.15 -3.85 -0.71
CA GLN A 110 5.00 -2.83 -1.33
C GLN A 110 4.59 -2.58 -2.79
N ASP A 111 4.33 -3.65 -3.55
CA ASP A 111 3.86 -3.54 -4.94
C ASP A 111 2.53 -2.79 -5.04
N LEU A 112 1.56 -3.10 -4.16
CA LEU A 112 0.29 -2.40 -4.09
C LEU A 112 0.48 -0.91 -3.77
N LYS A 113 1.34 -0.59 -2.81
CA LYS A 113 1.63 0.80 -2.43
C LYS A 113 2.24 1.59 -3.59
N MET A 114 3.23 1.01 -4.27
CA MET A 114 3.86 1.66 -5.43
C MET A 114 2.86 1.88 -6.58
N SER A 115 1.98 0.91 -6.82
CA SER A 115 0.92 1.06 -7.82
C SER A 115 -0.07 2.17 -7.46
N GLY A 116 -0.46 2.27 -6.19
CA GLY A 116 -1.35 3.32 -5.69
C GLY A 116 -0.73 4.72 -5.82
N GLU A 117 0.53 4.89 -5.44
CA GLU A 117 1.24 6.17 -5.59
C GLU A 117 1.28 6.63 -7.06
N ALA A 118 1.50 5.71 -8.00
CA ALA A 118 1.50 6.02 -9.43
C ALA A 118 0.12 6.41 -9.98
N GLU A 119 -0.97 5.89 -9.40
CA GLU A 119 -2.35 6.27 -9.77
C GLU A 119 -2.73 7.63 -9.21
N VAL A 120 -2.34 7.94 -7.97
CA VAL A 120 -2.52 9.27 -7.36
C VAL A 120 -1.78 10.35 -8.17
N GLU A 121 -0.55 10.08 -8.59
CA GLU A 121 0.22 11.01 -9.43
C GLU A 121 -0.49 11.31 -10.77
N LYS A 122 -1.04 10.28 -11.42
CA LYS A 122 -1.83 10.45 -12.67
C LYS A 122 -3.09 11.27 -12.43
N LEU A 123 -3.77 11.06 -11.30
CA LEU A 123 -4.98 11.79 -10.95
C LEU A 123 -4.69 13.27 -10.71
N ASP A 124 -3.62 13.57 -9.97
CA ASP A 124 -3.18 14.95 -9.74
C ASP A 124 -2.74 15.64 -11.04
N ALA A 125 -2.05 14.92 -11.93
CA ALA A 125 -1.71 15.44 -13.25
C ALA A 125 -2.95 15.75 -14.10
N LEU A 126 -3.98 14.89 -14.08
CA LEU A 126 -5.25 15.13 -14.78
C LEU A 126 -6.01 16.34 -14.22
N LEU A 127 -6.01 16.52 -12.89
CA LEU A 127 -6.63 17.69 -12.26
C LEU A 127 -5.91 18.99 -12.64
N ALA A 128 -4.58 18.97 -12.67
CA ALA A 128 -3.80 20.14 -13.11
C ALA A 128 -4.06 20.51 -14.57
N VAL A 129 -4.12 19.51 -15.47
CA VAL A 129 -4.47 19.73 -16.88
C VAL A 129 -5.89 20.28 -17.01
N TYR A 130 -6.85 19.78 -16.22
CA TYR A 130 -8.20 20.33 -16.20
C TYR A 130 -8.22 21.80 -15.79
N GLU A 131 -7.48 22.19 -14.74
CA GLU A 131 -7.44 23.57 -14.25
C GLU A 131 -6.91 24.53 -15.33
N GLU A 132 -5.86 24.12 -16.04
CA GLU A 132 -5.29 24.88 -17.16
C GLU A 132 -6.31 25.03 -18.31
N VAL A 133 -6.88 23.92 -18.79
CA VAL A 133 -7.83 23.93 -19.91
C VAL A 133 -9.13 24.65 -19.57
N SER A 134 -9.61 24.54 -18.32
CA SER A 134 -10.78 25.26 -17.84
C SER A 134 -10.54 26.78 -17.87
N THR A 135 -9.38 27.22 -17.38
CA THR A 135 -9.00 28.64 -17.41
C THR A 135 -8.92 29.17 -18.84
N GLU A 136 -8.29 28.42 -19.75
CA GLU A 136 -8.20 28.79 -21.17
C GLU A 136 -9.59 28.86 -21.83
N SER A 137 -10.46 27.91 -21.52
CA SER A 137 -11.83 27.87 -22.07
C SER A 137 -12.66 29.08 -21.64
N ILE A 138 -12.51 29.52 -20.38
CA ILE A 138 -13.16 30.73 -19.86
C ILE A 138 -12.64 31.99 -20.56
N ASP A 139 -11.31 32.12 -20.75
CA ASP A 139 -10.73 33.24 -21.50
C ASP A 139 -11.27 33.29 -22.94
N LEU A 140 -11.32 32.14 -23.62
CA LEU A 140 -11.88 32.03 -24.95
C LEU A 140 -13.35 32.44 -25.01
N GLU A 141 -14.17 32.07 -24.01
CA GLU A 141 -15.58 32.48 -23.95
C GLU A 141 -15.73 33.99 -23.80
N GLN A 142 -14.92 34.60 -22.93
CA GLN A 142 -14.92 36.05 -22.74
C GLN A 142 -14.50 36.80 -24.01
N ARG A 143 -13.46 36.31 -24.70
CA ARG A 143 -12.99 36.88 -25.97
C ARG A 143 -14.01 36.72 -27.08
N LEU A 144 -14.73 35.60 -27.13
CA LEU A 144 -15.81 35.39 -28.08
C LEU A 144 -16.97 36.35 -27.81
N ALA A 145 -17.41 36.48 -26.55
CA ALA A 145 -18.49 37.39 -26.16
C ALA A 145 -18.15 38.85 -26.51
N GLN A 146 -16.91 39.28 -26.27
CA GLN A 146 -16.45 40.62 -26.66
C GLN A 146 -16.44 40.79 -28.18
N SER A 147 -16.04 39.76 -28.94
CA SER A 147 -16.03 39.80 -30.40
C SER A 147 -17.45 39.88 -30.98
N MET A 148 -18.41 39.16 -30.39
CA MET A 148 -19.84 39.24 -30.77
C MET A 148 -20.40 40.63 -30.52
N LYS A 149 -20.08 41.23 -29.36
CA LYS A 149 -20.50 42.60 -29.03
C LYS A 149 -19.93 43.62 -30.02
N ASN A 150 -18.66 43.46 -30.41
CA ASN A 150 -18.03 44.33 -31.41
C ASN A 150 -18.70 44.17 -32.78
N LEU A 151 -19.02 42.94 -33.18
CA LEU A 151 -19.71 42.65 -34.43
C LEU A 151 -21.12 43.27 -34.46
N GLU A 152 -21.86 43.17 -33.36
CA GLU A 152 -23.18 43.77 -33.21
C GLU A 152 -23.13 45.31 -33.31
N SER A 153 -22.10 45.94 -32.72
CA SER A 153 -21.86 47.38 -32.90
C SER A 153 -21.61 47.74 -34.36
N ILE A 154 -20.79 46.98 -35.09
CA ILE A 154 -20.54 47.21 -36.53
C ILE A 154 -21.83 47.06 -37.36
N LEU A 155 -22.62 46.02 -37.10
CA LEU A 155 -23.89 45.77 -37.80
C LEU A 155 -24.91 46.90 -37.62
N ASN A 156 -24.89 47.58 -36.47
CA ASN A 156 -25.86 48.61 -36.11
C ASN A 156 -25.39 50.04 -36.43
N GLU A 157 -24.08 50.32 -36.32
CA GLU A 157 -23.54 51.69 -36.39
C GLU A 157 -22.98 52.04 -37.77
N VAL A 158 -22.57 51.04 -38.57
CA VAL A 158 -21.92 51.26 -39.86
C VAL A 158 -22.94 51.12 -41.00
N SER A 159 -22.91 52.06 -41.94
CA SER A 159 -23.65 51.94 -43.20
C SER A 159 -22.99 50.90 -44.09
N LEU A 160 -23.53 49.68 -44.09
CA LEU A 160 -23.02 48.55 -44.86
C LEU A 160 -23.80 48.37 -46.16
N THR A 161 -23.15 47.85 -47.20
CA THR A 161 -23.87 47.33 -48.37
C THR A 161 -24.63 46.06 -47.99
N GLU A 162 -25.64 45.69 -48.77
CA GLU A 162 -26.44 44.48 -48.53
C GLU A 162 -25.57 43.21 -48.52
N ALA A 163 -24.59 43.12 -49.43
CA ALA A 163 -23.64 42.01 -49.46
C ALA A 163 -22.73 41.94 -48.23
N GLN A 164 -22.25 43.10 -47.73
CA GLN A 164 -21.44 43.14 -46.51
C GLN A 164 -22.26 42.77 -45.27
N ARG A 165 -23.51 43.22 -45.20
CA ARG A 165 -24.43 42.87 -44.11
C ARG A 165 -24.68 41.36 -44.08
N GLY A 166 -24.97 40.74 -45.22
CA GLY A 166 -25.14 39.29 -45.30
C GLY A 166 -23.92 38.50 -44.81
N GLN A 167 -22.71 38.91 -45.19
CA GLN A 167 -21.48 38.26 -44.70
C GLN A 167 -21.27 38.40 -43.18
N LEU A 168 -21.63 39.55 -42.61
CA LEU A 168 -21.53 39.77 -41.17
C LEU A 168 -22.63 39.03 -40.39
N ASP A 169 -23.82 38.86 -40.98
CA ASP A 169 -24.89 38.04 -40.42
C ASP A 169 -24.47 36.55 -40.38
N ASP A 170 -23.87 36.03 -41.46
CA ASP A 170 -23.30 34.67 -41.51
C ASP A 170 -22.20 34.49 -40.45
N LEU A 171 -21.33 35.49 -40.29
CA LEU A 171 -20.29 35.48 -39.26
C LEU A 171 -20.90 35.47 -37.85
N ASN A 172 -21.94 36.26 -37.62
CA ASN A 172 -22.63 36.31 -36.33
C ASN A 172 -23.29 34.95 -36.01
N GLU A 173 -23.92 34.30 -36.98
CA GLU A 173 -24.46 32.94 -36.82
C GLU A 173 -23.36 31.93 -36.48
N ALA A 174 -22.25 31.95 -37.21
CA ALA A 174 -21.11 31.07 -36.95
C ALA A 174 -20.52 31.29 -35.53
N MET A 175 -20.43 32.53 -35.07
CA MET A 175 -19.97 32.86 -33.72
C MET A 175 -20.93 32.39 -32.62
N ASN A 176 -22.24 32.48 -32.85
CA ASN A 176 -23.26 31.93 -31.93
C ASN A 176 -23.15 30.40 -31.81
N ILE A 177 -22.93 29.71 -32.93
CA ILE A 177 -22.70 28.25 -32.95
C ILE A 177 -21.41 27.92 -32.18
N ALA A 178 -20.32 28.63 -32.47
CA ALA A 178 -19.05 28.43 -31.77
C ALA A 178 -19.17 28.66 -30.25
N GLY A 179 -19.91 29.68 -29.82
CA GLY A 179 -20.15 29.95 -28.40
C GLY A 179 -20.99 28.89 -27.71
N THR A 180 -22.00 28.34 -28.40
CA THR A 180 -22.77 27.20 -27.91
C THR A 180 -21.89 25.97 -27.72
N ASN A 181 -21.04 25.66 -28.70
CA ASN A 181 -20.11 24.54 -28.62
C ASN A 181 -19.10 24.72 -27.47
N LEU A 182 -18.56 25.92 -27.30
CA LEU A 182 -17.62 26.22 -26.21
C LEU A 182 -18.26 26.04 -24.84
N ARG A 183 -19.51 26.51 -24.64
CA ARG A 183 -20.24 26.26 -23.39
C ARG A 183 -20.50 24.79 -23.12
N ASN A 184 -20.88 24.03 -24.14
CA ASN A 184 -21.07 22.59 -23.99
C ASN A 184 -19.75 21.91 -23.56
N LEU A 185 -18.63 22.32 -24.16
CA LEU A 185 -17.31 21.82 -23.80
C LEU A 185 -16.94 22.17 -22.35
N ILE A 186 -17.18 23.39 -21.90
CA ILE A 186 -16.98 23.81 -20.50
C ILE A 186 -17.80 22.92 -19.54
N LEU A 187 -19.08 22.68 -19.84
CA LEU A 187 -19.94 21.82 -19.02
C LEU A 187 -19.45 20.37 -18.97
N GLU A 188 -18.98 19.83 -20.09
CA GLU A 188 -18.38 18.49 -20.13
C GLU A 188 -17.11 18.42 -19.27
N TYR A 189 -16.26 19.43 -19.35
CA TYR A 189 -15.06 19.53 -18.52
C TYR A 189 -15.42 19.60 -17.02
N GLU A 190 -16.39 20.43 -16.62
CA GLU A 190 -16.87 20.49 -15.23
C GLU A 190 -17.38 19.14 -14.74
N ALA A 191 -18.14 18.42 -15.57
CA ALA A 191 -18.61 17.07 -15.25
C ALA A 191 -17.46 16.08 -15.06
N VAL A 192 -16.42 16.14 -15.91
CA VAL A 192 -15.21 15.32 -15.78
C VAL A 192 -14.47 15.64 -14.48
N ASN A 193 -14.28 16.92 -14.16
CA ASN A 193 -13.63 17.33 -12.91
C ASN A 193 -14.38 16.86 -11.66
N GLY A 194 -15.71 16.94 -11.67
CA GLY A 194 -16.54 16.40 -10.59
C GLY A 194 -16.30 14.89 -10.38
N ARG A 195 -16.16 14.13 -11.46
CA ARG A 195 -15.83 12.69 -11.40
C ARG A 195 -14.41 12.43 -10.90
N LEU A 196 -13.43 13.20 -11.34
CA LEU A 196 -12.04 13.07 -10.88
C LEU A 196 -11.91 13.38 -9.39
N THR A 197 -12.58 14.43 -8.92
CA THR A 197 -12.62 14.82 -7.49
C THR A 197 -13.27 13.73 -6.64
N ALA A 198 -14.40 13.16 -7.11
CA ALA A 198 -15.04 12.04 -6.42
C ALA A 198 -14.13 10.81 -6.36
N LEU A 199 -13.42 10.50 -7.44
CA LEU A 199 -12.46 9.39 -7.48
C LEU A 199 -11.32 9.60 -6.49
N LYS A 200 -10.81 10.84 -6.38
CA LYS A 200 -9.77 11.21 -5.39
C LYS A 200 -10.23 10.94 -3.96
N SER A 201 -11.43 11.40 -3.61
CA SER A 201 -12.03 11.17 -2.30
C SER A 201 -12.23 9.68 -2.01
N GLN A 202 -12.72 8.92 -2.98
CA GLN A 202 -12.90 7.46 -2.83
C GLN A 202 -11.57 6.74 -2.58
N HIS A 203 -10.49 7.18 -3.25
CA HIS A 203 -9.16 6.62 -3.03
C HIS A 203 -8.65 6.94 -1.62
N GLU A 204 -8.80 8.17 -1.15
CA GLU A 204 -8.43 8.57 0.22
C GLU A 204 -9.20 7.77 1.28
N ASP A 205 -10.51 7.55 1.08
CA ASP A 205 -11.34 6.74 1.95
C ASP A 205 -10.87 5.27 1.98
N LEU A 206 -10.55 4.70 0.81
CA LEU A 206 -10.07 3.33 0.67
C LEU A 206 -8.70 3.14 1.35
N GLU A 207 -7.81 4.12 1.20
CA GLU A 207 -6.49 4.13 1.87
C GLU A 207 -6.64 4.20 3.40
N GLY A 208 -7.59 5.00 3.88
CA GLY A 208 -7.95 5.05 5.30
C GLY A 208 -8.50 3.72 5.83
N GLU A 209 -9.42 3.10 5.10
CA GLU A 209 -9.98 1.79 5.47
C GLU A 209 -8.91 0.69 5.44
N TYR A 210 -8.06 0.69 4.42
CA TYR A 210 -6.94 -0.24 4.32
C TYR A 210 -5.98 -0.10 5.51
N THR A 211 -5.61 1.13 5.86
CA THR A 211 -4.74 1.41 7.03
C THR A 211 -5.37 0.85 8.31
N ARG A 212 -6.67 1.08 8.52
CA ARG A 212 -7.41 0.53 9.66
C ARG A 212 -7.41 -1.00 9.69
N LEU A 213 -7.67 -1.65 8.55
CA LEU A 213 -7.69 -3.12 8.46
C LEU A 213 -6.31 -3.72 8.72
N VAL A 214 -5.24 -3.07 8.26
CA VAL A 214 -3.87 -3.48 8.55
C VAL A 214 -3.59 -3.33 10.05
N GLU A 215 -4.00 -2.22 10.68
CA GLU A 215 -3.87 -2.04 12.14
C GLU A 215 -4.65 -3.10 12.94
N GLU A 216 -5.88 -3.43 12.52
CA GLU A 216 -6.72 -4.47 13.16
C GLU A 216 -6.16 -5.88 13.02
N GLN A 217 -5.46 -6.19 11.92
CA GLN A 217 -4.80 -7.49 11.75
C GLN A 217 -3.44 -7.57 12.46
N LEU A 218 -2.85 -6.44 12.84
CA LEU A 218 -1.55 -6.35 13.51
C LEU A 218 -1.64 -6.12 15.03
N GLY A 219 -2.82 -5.79 15.56
CA GLY A 219 -3.14 -5.66 16.99
C GLY A 219 -3.63 -6.97 17.61
#